data_AF-A0A3L7XB15-F1
#
_entry.id   AF-A0A3L7XB15-F1
#
_cell.length_a   1.000
_cell.length_b   1.000
_cell.length_c   1.000
_cell.angle_alpha   90.00
_cell.angle_beta   90.00
_cell.angle_gamma   90.00
#
_symmetry.space_group_name_H-M   'P 1'
#
loop_
_entity.id
_entity.type
_entity.pdbx_description
1 polymer ?
#
loop_
_entity_poly.entity_id
_entity_poly.type
_entity_poly.pdbx_seq_one_letter_code
_entity_poly.pdbx_strand_id
1 'polypeptide(L)' 'ASEQRLQQALDIFGSLGTRWQLGRTHFAWGELAAAQMDVVAARHHFTQAQRLFAAMQAAPDLARTHNALAALA' A
#
# COMPACT_ATOMS: atom_id res chain seq x y z
N ALA A 1 5.56 14.67 7.81
CA ALA A 1 4.89 14.09 9.00
C ALA A 1 4.23 12.74 8.73
N SER A 2 3.31 12.60 7.76
CA SER A 2 2.65 11.30 7.47
C SER A 2 3.52 10.36 6.63
N GLU A 3 4.13 10.85 5.55
CA GLU A 3 5.05 10.06 4.69
C GLU A 3 6.25 9.52 5.48
N GLN A 4 6.87 10.35 6.33
CA GLN A 4 7.98 9.92 7.19
C GLN A 4 7.57 8.77 8.13
N ARG A 5 6.35 8.79 8.67
CA ARG A 5 5.83 7.70 9.51
C ARG A 5 5.55 6.43 8.71
N LEU A 6 5.06 6.58 7.48
CA LEU A 6 4.83 5.45 6.58
C LEU A 6 6.16 4.83 6.14
N GLN A 7 7.18 5.64 5.83
CA GLN A 7 8.53 5.16 5.54
C GLN A 7 9.12 4.40 6.72
N GLN A 8 9.06 4.99 7.93
CA GLN A 8 9.53 4.32 9.14
C GLN A 8 8.80 2.99 9.38
N ALA A 9 7.49 2.94 9.13
CA ALA A 9 6.73 1.70 9.22
C ALA A 9 7.19 0.65 8.20
N LEU A 10 7.48 1.04 6.95
CA LEU A 10 8.06 0.13 5.95
C LEU A 10 9.42 -0.42 6.41
N ASP A 11 10.28 0.42 6.96
CA ASP A 11 11.61 -0.01 7.43
C ASP A 11 11.49 -1.02 8.58
N ILE A 12 10.64 -0.73 9.56
CA ILE A 12 10.38 -1.62 10.70
C ILE A 12 9.78 -2.94 10.23
N PHE A 13 8.69 -2.90 9.46
CA PHE A 13 8.01 -4.12 9.01
C PHE A 13 8.84 -4.94 8.01
N GLY A 14 9.68 -4.27 7.22
CA GLY A 14 10.68 -4.89 6.36
C GLY A 14 11.68 -5.69 7.19
N SER A 15 12.24 -5.09 8.25
CA SER A 15 13.21 -5.75 9.13
C SER A 15 12.63 -6.95 9.87
N LEU A 16 11.32 -6.91 10.19
CA LEU A 16 10.61 -7.99 10.88
C LEU A 16 10.03 -9.05 9.94
N GLY A 17 10.11 -8.86 8.62
CA GLY A 17 9.53 -9.77 7.63
C GLY A 17 7.99 -9.81 7.67
N THR A 18 7.32 -8.79 8.20
CA THR A 18 5.88 -8.76 8.42
C THR A 18 5.12 -8.30 7.17
N ARG A 19 5.00 -9.23 6.20
CA ARG A 19 4.44 -8.97 4.86
C ARG A 19 3.04 -8.33 4.86
N TRP A 20 2.17 -8.72 5.78
CA TRP A 20 0.82 -8.14 5.85
C TRP A 20 0.85 -6.66 6.27
N GLN A 21 1.69 -6.32 7.24
CA GLN A 21 1.90 -4.96 7.71
C GLN A 21 2.58 -4.09 6.64
N LEU A 22 3.52 -4.64 5.86
CA LEU A 22 4.06 -3.97 4.68
C LEU A 22 2.95 -3.65 3.65
N GLY A 23 2.07 -4.62 3.37
CA GLY A 23 0.97 -4.45 2.43
C GLY A 23 0.01 -3.35 2.86
N ARG A 24 -0.34 -3.32 4.15
CA ARG A 24 -1.19 -2.26 4.73
C ARG A 24 -0.53 -0.89 4.73
N THR A 25 0.78 -0.83 4.97
CA THR A 25 1.53 0.43 4.98
C THR A 25 1.58 1.02 3.57
N HIS A 26 1.84 0.20 2.55
CA HIS A 26 1.73 0.61 1.16
C HIS A 26 0.31 1.03 0.79
N PHE A 27 -0.73 0.31 1.24
CA PHE A 27 -2.11 0.71 0.96
C PHE A 27 -2.43 2.10 1.54
N ALA A 28 -2.08 2.34 2.81
CA ALA A 28 -2.29 3.64 3.46
C ALA A 28 -1.49 4.77 2.78
N TRP A 29 -0.29 4.49 2.29
CA TRP A 29 0.48 5.46 1.50
C TRP A 29 -0.20 5.76 0.15
N GLY A 30 -0.76 4.73 -0.49
CA GLY A 30 -1.57 4.93 -1.70
C GLY A 30 -2.76 5.86 -1.46
N GLU A 31 -3.48 5.68 -0.36
CA GLU A 31 -4.60 6.56 0.03
C GLU A 31 -4.14 8.00 0.30
N LEU A 32 -3.01 8.16 0.99
CA LEU A 32 -2.41 9.48 1.24
C LEU A 32 -2.05 10.19 -0.07
N ALA A 33 -1.37 9.49 -0.98
CA ALA A 33 -0.98 10.04 -2.27
C ALA A 33 -2.20 10.39 -3.13
N ALA A 34 -3.25 9.55 -3.12
CA ALA A 34 -4.50 9.84 -3.81
C ALA A 34 -5.17 11.11 -3.25
N ALA A 35 -5.19 11.28 -1.92
CA ALA A 35 -5.69 12.49 -1.27
C ALA A 35 -4.86 13.75 -1.59
N GLN A 36 -3.58 13.58 -1.91
CA GLN A 36 -2.68 14.64 -2.38
C GLN A 36 -2.75 14.87 -3.91
N MET A 37 -3.60 14.11 -4.63
CA MET A 37 -3.69 14.10 -6.10
C MET A 37 -2.40 13.65 -6.82
N ASP A 38 -1.49 12.95 -6.13
CA ASP A 38 -0.33 12.30 -6.75
C ASP A 38 -0.72 10.89 -7.24
N VAL A 39 -1.26 10.85 -8.46
CA VAL A 39 -1.73 9.61 -9.10
C VAL A 39 -0.59 8.61 -9.32
N VAL A 40 0.63 9.11 -9.59
CA VAL A 40 1.80 8.26 -9.85
C VAL A 40 2.22 7.54 -8.56
N ALA A 41 2.36 8.29 -7.47
CA ALA A 41 2.68 7.72 -6.16
C ALA A 41 1.57 6.81 -5.65
N ALA A 42 0.30 7.20 -5.81
CA ALA A 42 -0.85 6.39 -5.41
C ALA A 42 -0.86 5.04 -6.12
N ARG A 43 -0.69 5.04 -7.44
CA ARG A 43 -0.65 3.82 -8.25
C ARG A 43 0.54 2.94 -7.89
N HIS A 44 1.71 3.54 -7.67
CA HIS A 44 2.90 2.81 -7.22
C HIS A 44 2.62 2.07 -5.90
N HIS A 45 2.12 2.78 -4.89
CA HIS A 45 1.90 2.21 -3.57
C HIS A 45 0.77 1.17 -3.53
N PHE A 46 -0.37 1.40 -4.20
CA PHE A 46 -1.41 0.37 -4.30
C PHE A 46 -0.92 -0.90 -5.04
N THR A 47 -0.06 -0.75 -6.06
CA THR A 47 0.52 -1.90 -6.76
C THR A 47 1.42 -2.73 -5.85
N GLN A 48 2.26 -2.08 -5.01
CA GLN A 48 3.08 -2.80 -4.03
C GLN A 48 2.21 -3.52 -2.99
N ALA A 49 1.17 -2.86 -2.48
CA ALA A 49 0.20 -3.47 -1.57
C ALA A 49 -0.44 -4.72 -2.18
N GLN A 50 -0.93 -4.62 -3.43
CA GLN A 50 -1.55 -5.73 -4.13
C GLN A 50 -0.60 -6.93 -4.28
N ARG A 51 0.67 -6.70 -4.63
CA ARG A 51 1.68 -7.77 -4.73
C ARG A 51 1.90 -8.49 -3.40
N LEU A 52 1.98 -7.75 -2.29
CA LEU A 52 2.16 -8.33 -0.96
C LEU A 52 0.95 -9.15 -0.54
N PHE A 53 -0.27 -8.64 -0.77
CA PHE A 53 -1.50 -9.37 -0.49
C PHE A 53 -1.67 -10.60 -1.38
N ALA A 54 -1.28 -10.53 -2.65
CA ALA A 54 -1.30 -11.66 -3.58
C ALA A 54 -0.39 -12.80 -3.08
N ALA A 55 0.82 -12.47 -2.63
CA ALA A 55 1.78 -13.45 -2.11
C ALA A 55 1.30 -14.17 -0.84
N MET A 56 0.29 -13.64 -0.16
CA MET A 56 -0.33 -14.24 1.03
C MET A 56 -1.74 -14.77 0.78
N GLN A 57 -2.24 -14.71 -0.47
CA GLN A 57 -3.61 -15.07 -0.84
C GLN A 57 -4.69 -14.33 -0.03
N ALA A 58 -4.43 -13.07 0.37
CA ALA A 58 -5.33 -12.25 1.17
C ALA A 58 -6.46 -11.65 0.30
N ALA A 59 -7.47 -12.46 -0.04
CA ALA A 59 -8.54 -12.10 -0.97
C ALA A 59 -9.28 -10.78 -0.64
N PRO A 60 -9.65 -10.49 0.63
CA PRO A 60 -10.33 -9.22 0.94
C PRO A 60 -9.44 -8.00 0.67
N ASP A 61 -8.16 -8.08 1.00
CA ASP A 61 -7.20 -7.00 0.77
C ASP A 61 -6.90 -6.83 -0.73
N LEU A 62 -6.88 -7.93 -1.50
CA LEU A 62 -6.76 -7.89 -2.96
C LEU A 62 -7.93 -7.14 -3.60
N ALA A 63 -9.16 -7.46 -3.22
CA ALA A 63 -10.35 -6.76 -3.72
C ALA A 63 -10.30 -5.26 -3.39
N ARG A 64 -9.87 -4.92 -2.16
CA ARG A 64 -9.69 -3.52 -1.74
C ARG A 64 -8.64 -2.80 -2.59
N THR A 65 -7.46 -3.41 -2.82
CA THR A 65 -6.42 -2.83 -3.68
C THR A 65 -6.85 -2.70 -5.14
N HIS A 66 -7.61 -3.67 -5.65
CA HIS A 66 -8.10 -3.65 -7.02
C HIS A 66 -9.05 -2.47 -7.24
N ASN A 67 -10.01 -2.28 -6.33
CA ASN A 67 -10.94 -1.14 -6.38
C ASN A 67 -10.21 0.21 -6.28
N ALA A 68 -9.20 0.31 -5.41
CA ALA A 68 -8.39 1.53 -5.30
C ALA A 68 -7.62 1.83 -6.59
N LEU A 69 -7.03 0.82 -7.24
CA LEU A 69 -6.32 0.98 -8.51
C LEU A 69 -7.25 1.36 -9.67
N ALA A 70 -8.47 0.82 -9.68
CA ALA A 70 -9.50 1.13 -10.67
C ALA A 70 -10.00 2.57 -10.53
N ALA A 71 -10.13 3.09 -9.30
CA ALA A 71 -10.56 4.46 -9.05
C ALA A 71 -9.52 5.54 -9.43
N LEU A 72 -8.27 5.15 -9.66
CA LEU A 72 -7.21 6.06 -10.13
C LEU A 72 -7.15 6.21 -11.67
N ALA A 73 -7.94 5.42 -12.41
CA ALA A 73 -8.00 5.43 -13.88
C ALA A 73 -9.07 6.41 -14.36
#